data_AF-A0A9R1CGP8-F1
#
_entry.id   AF-A0A9R1CGP8-F1
#
_cell.length_a   1.000
_cell.length_b   1.000
_cell.length_c   1.000
_cell.angle_alpha   90.00
_cell.angle_beta   90.00
_cell.angle_gamma   90.00
#
_symmetry.space_group_name_H-M   'P 1'
#
loop_
_entity.id
_entity.type
_entity.pdbx_description
1 polymer ?
#
loop_
_entity_poly.entity_id
_entity_poly.type
_entity_poly.pdbx_seq_one_letter_code
_entity_poly.pdbx_strand_id
1 'polypeptide(L)'
;MRLPRHSSLVCLLAFIAIPPLTFAILFVGYLHSSMRVCLPFSLTRLSTTAHNTFSCQARPLSSIVMNDTAIQSTAAEGRLAGFLSSHRDLFLQDLKDGKGKGWTVVMGNQAGDLDSLASSVAFSQLSATLLASRVVPLILTPPKSMSLRPENLLVLKNTSIPLTSLLHASQLPVSTTELASQGVTFALVDHNKLSPQFGQGKVDAIIDHHEDENAHTDALIREITIPTGSCASLVVKHFQPQWEASVSRGSPVPPELATLLLSAIVIDTGGLKPGGKATPVDYDAAAFLYSISPIAAQGGEAGTFSVTSHGGDGGGDLPPSLKVWADTLQEAKSNVSSLSTYELLMRDYKEYEWPTQSRHFPTLKVGLSTVPLGLKPWIAKESEGWETLMNDTEQYMQEGTLDIEGILTTYRSENKGKHKRQLAIIVRPGGVIRDPQEARSVFDRLVQGLEASEELQLGEWKREEKVKRGDDQRLVKVWVQGNAKATRKQVAPLLKNLVSQLK
;
A
#
# COMPACT_ATOMS: atom_id res chain seq x y z
N MET A 1 -60.90 27.51 -29.11
CA MET A 1 -60.61 27.32 -30.55
C MET A 1 -59.88 28.55 -31.07
N ARG A 2 -58.55 28.50 -31.21
CA ARG A 2 -57.73 29.60 -31.74
C ARG A 2 -56.53 29.07 -32.52
N LEU A 3 -56.65 29.25 -33.83
CA LEU A 3 -55.73 29.83 -34.83
C LEU A 3 -54.21 29.52 -34.82
N PRO A 4 -53.64 29.25 -36.03
CA PRO A 4 -52.20 29.35 -36.34
C PRO A 4 -51.85 30.66 -37.07
N ARG A 5 -50.55 31.06 -37.11
CA ARG A 5 -49.84 31.59 -38.31
C ARG A 5 -48.42 32.13 -38.02
N HIS A 6 -47.60 32.00 -39.08
CA HIS A 6 -46.23 32.44 -39.36
C HIS A 6 -45.79 33.83 -38.85
N SER A 7 -44.47 34.02 -38.65
CA SER A 7 -43.57 34.80 -39.55
C SER A 7 -42.34 35.36 -38.83
N SER A 8 -41.26 35.51 -39.60
CA SER A 8 -39.91 35.90 -39.23
C SER A 8 -39.67 37.40 -39.01
N LEU A 9 -38.53 37.71 -38.36
CA LEU A 9 -37.57 38.81 -38.59
C LEU A 9 -37.91 40.28 -38.21
N VAL A 10 -37.04 40.81 -37.32
CA VAL A 10 -36.25 42.08 -37.40
C VAL A 10 -36.95 43.45 -37.31
N CYS A 11 -36.60 44.19 -36.24
CA CYS A 11 -36.05 45.57 -36.23
C CYS A 11 -35.94 46.05 -34.76
N LEU A 12 -34.75 46.15 -34.13
CA LEU A 12 -33.76 47.24 -34.14
C LEU A 12 -34.21 48.57 -33.45
N LEU A 13 -33.48 48.92 -32.37
CA LEU A 13 -33.20 50.26 -31.76
C LEU A 13 -34.40 50.97 -31.07
N ALA A 14 -34.30 51.60 -29.89
CA ALA A 14 -33.26 52.49 -29.37
C ALA A 14 -33.44 52.77 -27.84
N PHE A 15 -32.31 52.91 -27.11
CA PHE A 15 -31.94 53.91 -26.05
C PHE A 15 -32.99 54.32 -24.95
N ILE A 16 -32.75 54.55 -23.64
CA ILE A 16 -31.59 54.87 -22.76
C ILE A 16 -32.03 54.79 -21.27
N ALA A 17 -31.08 54.41 -20.40
CA ALA A 17 -30.92 54.71 -18.95
C ALA A 17 -31.95 54.28 -17.90
N ILE A 18 -31.57 53.28 -17.09
CA ILE A 18 -31.88 53.23 -15.64
C ILE A 18 -30.58 52.81 -14.89
N PRO A 19 -30.23 53.40 -13.74
CA PRO A 19 -28.87 53.40 -13.18
C PRO A 19 -28.46 52.08 -12.48
N PRO A 20 -27.15 51.83 -12.29
CA PRO A 20 -26.60 50.59 -11.71
C PRO A 20 -26.79 50.44 -10.19
N LEU A 21 -27.81 51.07 -9.58
CA LEU A 21 -28.03 51.06 -8.13
C LEU A 21 -29.13 50.11 -7.65
N THR A 22 -29.97 49.59 -8.56
CA THR A 22 -31.11 48.72 -8.19
C THR A 22 -30.78 47.22 -8.21
N PHE A 23 -29.71 46.79 -8.87
CA PHE A 23 -29.26 45.39 -8.83
C PHE A 23 -28.43 45.07 -7.58
N ALA A 24 -27.75 46.08 -6.99
CA ALA A 24 -26.93 45.91 -5.80
C ALA A 24 -27.76 45.70 -4.51
N ILE A 25 -28.95 46.29 -4.42
CA ILE A 25 -29.78 46.22 -3.20
C ILE A 25 -30.47 44.84 -3.05
N LEU A 26 -30.77 44.15 -4.16
CA LEU A 26 -31.30 42.78 -4.11
C LEU A 26 -30.23 41.72 -3.80
N PHE A 27 -28.95 42.01 -4.08
CA PHE A 27 -27.85 41.09 -3.81
C PHE A 27 -27.29 41.22 -2.38
N VAL A 28 -27.31 42.43 -1.80
CA VAL A 28 -26.86 42.69 -0.41
C VAL A 28 -27.85 42.15 0.63
N GLY A 29 -29.15 42.08 0.33
CA GLY A 29 -30.15 41.48 1.23
C GLY A 29 -30.03 39.95 1.36
N TYR A 30 -29.54 39.26 0.32
CA TYR A 30 -29.38 37.80 0.33
C TYR A 30 -28.10 37.35 1.05
N LEU A 31 -27.05 38.18 1.06
CA LEU A 31 -25.77 37.87 1.70
C LEU A 31 -25.72 38.16 3.22
N HIS A 32 -26.73 38.81 3.81
CA HIS A 32 -26.76 39.13 5.25
C HIS A 32 -27.32 37.99 6.14
N SER A 33 -27.75 36.85 5.58
CA SER A 33 -28.24 35.70 6.36
C SER A 33 -27.26 34.53 6.46
N SER A 34 -26.04 34.66 5.97
CA SER A 34 -25.03 33.61 6.10
C SER A 34 -23.64 34.25 6.15
N MET A 35 -22.86 33.85 7.15
CA MET A 35 -21.47 34.26 7.43
C MET A 35 -21.29 35.41 8.44
N ARG A 36 -21.19 35.03 9.72
CA ARG A 36 -20.37 35.75 10.69
C ARG A 36 -18.96 35.17 10.66
N VAL A 37 -18.01 35.94 10.12
CA VAL A 37 -16.57 35.75 10.38
C VAL A 37 -16.05 37.09 10.86
N CYS A 38 -15.54 37.11 12.10
CA CYS A 38 -14.90 38.24 12.74
C CYS A 38 -13.41 38.23 12.39
N LEU A 39 -12.88 39.36 11.92
CA LEU A 39 -11.44 39.66 11.89
C LEU A 39 -11.24 41.19 11.86
N PRO A 40 -10.04 41.72 12.19
CA PRO A 40 -9.77 42.46 13.43
C PRO A 40 -9.31 43.91 13.18
N PHE A 41 -9.18 44.71 14.25
CA PHE A 41 -8.25 45.85 14.51
C PHE A 41 -8.78 46.53 15.80
N SER A 42 -8.07 47.18 16.72
CA SER A 42 -6.68 47.31 17.20
C SER A 42 -6.71 48.44 18.27
N LEU A 43 -5.62 48.64 19.03
CA LEU A 43 -5.35 49.64 20.09
C LEU A 43 -5.77 49.11 21.49
N THR A 44 -4.92 48.99 22.50
CA THR A 44 -3.69 49.73 22.85
C THR A 44 -2.89 49.00 23.94
N ARG A 45 -1.55 49.04 23.83
CA ARG A 45 -0.52 49.21 24.89
C ARG A 45 -0.77 48.67 26.33
N LEU A 46 0.04 47.71 26.80
CA LEU A 46 1.20 47.90 27.70
C LEU A 46 1.60 46.62 28.47
N SER A 47 2.92 46.43 28.54
CA SER A 47 3.72 45.82 29.61
C SER A 47 3.63 44.31 29.88
N THR A 48 4.78 43.67 29.63
CA THR A 48 5.26 42.45 30.28
C THR A 48 5.42 42.65 31.80
N THR A 49 5.36 41.52 32.53
CA THR A 49 5.67 41.33 33.96
C THR A 49 4.46 41.23 34.90
N ALA A 50 3.76 40.09 34.86
CA ALA A 50 3.14 39.47 36.03
C ALA A 50 2.93 37.96 35.78
N HIS A 51 4.05 37.26 35.55
CA HIS A 51 4.13 35.86 35.92
C HIS A 51 3.95 35.78 37.45
N ASN A 52 3.15 34.83 37.92
CA ASN A 52 3.01 34.40 39.32
C ASN A 52 2.03 35.17 40.19
N THR A 53 0.73 34.99 39.94
CA THR A 53 -0.25 34.82 41.01
C THR A 53 -1.46 34.09 40.44
N PHE A 54 -1.58 32.79 40.72
CA PHE A 54 -2.75 32.19 41.37
C PHE A 54 -2.67 30.66 41.26
N SER A 55 -2.40 30.08 42.42
CA SER A 55 -2.43 28.66 42.72
C SER A 55 -3.88 28.17 42.86
N CYS A 56 -4.04 26.87 42.57
CA CYS A 56 -5.04 25.94 43.10
C CYS A 56 -6.47 25.88 42.51
N GLN A 57 -6.86 24.61 42.31
CA GLN A 57 -8.20 23.99 42.31
C GLN A 57 -8.96 23.90 40.98
N ALA A 58 -8.77 22.76 40.29
CA ALA A 58 -9.76 22.19 39.38
C ALA A 58 -10.57 21.11 40.11
N ARG A 59 -11.90 21.24 40.07
CA ARG A 59 -12.90 20.17 40.29
C ARG A 59 -14.02 20.35 39.24
N PRO A 60 -14.80 19.29 38.95
CA PRO A 60 -14.93 18.74 37.60
C PRO A 60 -16.18 19.21 36.87
N LEU A 61 -16.14 19.21 35.53
CA LEU A 61 -17.34 19.23 34.69
C LEU A 61 -17.48 17.89 33.95
N SER A 62 -18.47 17.13 34.43
CA SER A 62 -19.42 16.30 33.67
C SER A 62 -19.01 15.84 32.27
N SER A 63 -18.87 14.51 32.17
CA SER A 63 -18.84 13.69 30.97
C SER A 63 -19.88 14.09 29.92
N ILE A 64 -19.43 14.68 28.82
CA ILE A 64 -20.14 14.58 27.54
C ILE A 64 -19.68 13.26 26.92
N VAL A 65 -20.56 12.26 27.05
CA VAL A 65 -20.48 11.01 26.29
C VAL A 65 -20.65 11.39 24.82
N MET A 66 -19.53 11.50 24.10
CA MET A 66 -19.58 11.43 22.66
C MET A 66 -19.81 9.97 22.29
N ASN A 67 -20.99 9.74 21.72
CA ASN A 67 -21.44 8.46 21.25
C ASN A 67 -20.62 8.10 20.00
N ASP A 68 -19.43 7.52 20.21
CA ASP A 68 -18.75 6.77 19.17
C ASP A 68 -19.64 5.59 18.84
N THR A 69 -20.36 5.70 17.71
CA THR A 69 -20.95 4.55 17.05
C THR A 69 -19.78 3.69 16.54
N ALA A 70 -19.20 2.93 17.46
CA ALA A 70 -18.44 1.74 17.15
C ALA A 70 -19.35 0.90 16.25
N ILE A 71 -18.91 0.68 15.00
CA ILE A 71 -19.38 -0.47 14.25
C ILE A 71 -18.80 -1.68 14.98
N GLN A 72 -19.45 -2.08 16.07
CA GLN A 72 -19.26 -3.38 16.69
C GLN A 72 -19.80 -4.41 15.69
N SER A 73 -18.90 -4.86 14.81
CA SER A 73 -19.04 -6.18 14.22
C SER A 73 -18.91 -7.18 15.37
N THR A 74 -20.04 -7.68 15.84
CA THR A 74 -20.16 -8.77 16.82
C THR A 74 -19.82 -10.14 16.20
N ALA A 75 -18.84 -10.18 15.30
CA ALA A 75 -18.23 -11.45 14.90
C ALA A 75 -17.31 -11.88 16.05
N ALA A 76 -17.51 -13.08 16.59
CA ALA A 76 -16.63 -13.65 17.60
C ALA A 76 -15.18 -13.67 17.06
N GLU A 77 -14.24 -13.11 17.83
CA GLU A 77 -12.81 -13.11 17.50
C GLU A 77 -12.31 -14.55 17.27
N GLY A 78 -11.57 -14.77 16.17
CA GLY A 78 -11.05 -16.10 15.82
C GLY A 78 -9.94 -16.57 16.76
N ARG A 79 -9.61 -17.87 16.76
CA ARG A 79 -8.54 -18.40 17.64
C ARG A 79 -7.17 -17.81 17.31
N LEU A 80 -6.91 -17.58 16.03
CA LEU A 80 -5.68 -16.92 15.56
C LEU A 80 -5.58 -15.48 16.06
N ALA A 81 -6.69 -14.74 16.08
CA ALA A 81 -6.73 -13.38 16.62
C ALA A 81 -6.47 -13.34 18.13
N GLY A 82 -7.06 -14.26 18.89
CA GLY A 82 -6.77 -14.41 20.32
C GLY A 82 -5.29 -14.68 20.61
N PHE A 83 -4.62 -15.51 19.79
CA PHE A 83 -3.17 -15.70 19.87
C PHE A 83 -2.41 -14.39 19.63
N LEU A 84 -2.74 -13.66 18.56
CA LEU A 84 -2.07 -12.41 18.18
C LEU A 84 -2.21 -11.35 19.28
N SER A 85 -3.44 -11.13 19.77
CA SER A 85 -3.72 -10.21 20.87
C SER A 85 -2.93 -10.58 22.13
N SER A 86 -2.90 -11.87 22.50
CA SER A 86 -2.19 -12.34 23.71
C SER A 86 -0.67 -12.17 23.60
N HIS A 87 -0.08 -12.54 22.46
CA HIS A 87 1.37 -12.41 22.24
C HIS A 87 1.81 -10.95 22.12
N ARG A 88 0.99 -10.11 21.47
CA ARG A 88 1.17 -8.66 21.45
C ARG A 88 1.22 -8.12 22.88
N ASP A 89 0.21 -8.41 23.70
CA ASP A 89 0.11 -7.82 25.04
C ASP A 89 1.23 -8.28 25.97
N LEU A 90 1.58 -9.57 25.91
CA LEU A 90 2.73 -10.12 26.64
C LEU A 90 4.04 -9.45 26.20
N PHE A 91 4.29 -9.35 24.89
CA PHE A 91 5.49 -8.71 24.38
C PHE A 91 5.60 -7.23 24.77
N LEU A 92 4.50 -6.48 24.65
CA LEU A 92 4.47 -5.07 25.02
C LEU A 92 4.70 -4.87 26.52
N GLN A 93 4.16 -5.77 27.36
CA GLN A 93 4.41 -5.73 28.81
C GLN A 93 5.86 -6.08 29.13
N ASP A 94 6.40 -7.13 28.53
CA ASP A 94 7.80 -7.53 28.73
C ASP A 94 8.77 -6.44 28.29
N LEU A 95 8.52 -5.76 27.16
CA LEU A 95 9.34 -4.62 26.74
C LEU A 95 9.31 -3.47 27.75
N LYS A 96 8.13 -3.13 28.29
CA LYS A 96 8.00 -2.10 29.34
C LYS A 96 8.78 -2.47 30.60
N ASP A 97 8.81 -3.77 30.93
CA ASP A 97 9.52 -4.32 32.08
C ASP A 97 11.03 -4.51 31.86
N GLY A 98 11.56 -4.21 30.67
CA GLY A 98 12.97 -4.48 30.33
C GLY A 98 13.30 -5.97 30.12
N LYS A 99 12.28 -6.78 29.82
CA LYS A 99 12.35 -8.25 29.65
C LYS A 99 12.26 -8.68 28.18
N GLY A 100 12.79 -7.86 27.26
CA GLY A 100 12.82 -8.17 25.83
C GLY A 100 13.66 -9.40 25.47
N LYS A 101 14.64 -9.78 26.32
CA LYS A 101 15.53 -10.91 26.06
C LYS A 101 14.76 -12.23 25.86
N GLY A 102 15.08 -12.90 24.76
CA GLY A 102 14.49 -14.19 24.37
C GLY A 102 13.21 -14.05 23.54
N TRP A 103 12.73 -12.83 23.29
CA TRP A 103 11.74 -12.58 22.25
C TRP A 103 12.39 -12.49 20.87
N THR A 104 11.72 -13.05 19.88
CA THR A 104 12.02 -12.82 18.47
C THR A 104 10.86 -12.08 17.81
N VAL A 105 11.16 -10.93 17.21
CA VAL A 105 10.22 -10.16 16.38
C VAL A 105 10.28 -10.69 14.97
N VAL A 106 9.14 -11.12 14.45
CA VAL A 106 8.99 -11.64 13.09
C VAL A 106 8.38 -10.56 12.22
N MET A 107 8.97 -10.26 11.06
CA MET A 107 8.50 -9.18 10.22
C MET A 107 8.54 -9.51 8.73
N GLY A 108 7.48 -9.10 8.04
CA GLY A 108 7.45 -8.99 6.58
C GLY A 108 8.20 -7.74 6.11
N ASN A 109 8.20 -7.52 4.79
CA ASN A 109 8.76 -6.31 4.22
C ASN A 109 7.83 -5.08 4.42
N GLN A 110 8.34 -3.90 4.06
CA GLN A 110 7.62 -2.63 4.24
C GLN A 110 6.47 -2.42 3.23
N ALA A 111 6.41 -3.19 2.13
CA ALA A 111 5.33 -3.07 1.16
C ALA A 111 3.99 -3.49 1.78
N GLY A 112 4.02 -4.42 2.74
CA GLY A 112 2.85 -4.78 3.53
C GLY A 112 1.75 -5.48 2.74
N ASP A 113 2.11 -6.17 1.65
CA ASP A 113 1.19 -7.04 0.94
C ASP A 113 0.78 -8.24 1.80
N LEU A 114 -0.13 -9.05 1.25
CA LEU A 114 -0.68 -10.18 1.96
C LEU A 114 0.39 -11.23 2.29
N ASP A 115 1.42 -11.38 1.46
CA ASP A 115 2.48 -12.37 1.68
C ASP A 115 3.32 -12.03 2.90
N SER A 116 3.80 -10.79 2.99
CA SER A 116 4.47 -10.27 4.18
C SER A 116 3.63 -10.39 5.46
N LEU A 117 2.34 -10.05 5.40
CA LEU A 117 1.41 -10.14 6.53
C LEU A 117 1.18 -11.62 6.94
N ALA A 118 0.85 -12.48 5.99
CA ALA A 118 0.53 -13.88 6.24
C ALA A 118 1.75 -14.66 6.72
N SER A 119 2.90 -14.47 6.07
CA SER A 119 4.16 -15.13 6.40
C SER A 119 4.63 -14.78 7.82
N SER A 120 4.54 -13.51 8.24
CA SER A 120 4.99 -13.09 9.57
C SER A 120 4.08 -13.63 10.67
N VAL A 121 2.76 -13.58 10.47
CA VAL A 121 1.76 -14.19 11.36
C VAL A 121 1.98 -15.70 11.46
N ALA A 122 2.18 -16.38 10.33
CA ALA A 122 2.37 -17.83 10.30
C ALA A 122 3.64 -18.28 11.00
N PHE A 123 4.77 -17.67 10.67
CA PHE A 123 6.04 -18.00 11.32
C PHE A 123 5.91 -17.82 12.84
N SER A 124 5.23 -16.76 13.30
CA SER A 124 5.01 -16.52 14.72
C SER A 124 4.09 -17.58 15.36
N GLN A 125 2.92 -17.83 14.78
CA GLN A 125 1.97 -18.82 15.31
C GLN A 125 2.60 -20.22 15.36
N LEU A 126 3.28 -20.63 14.29
CA LEU A 126 3.87 -21.97 14.17
C LEU A 126 5.07 -22.12 15.11
N SER A 127 5.95 -21.12 15.19
CA SER A 127 7.07 -21.17 16.14
C SER A 127 6.61 -21.21 17.60
N ALA A 128 5.61 -20.39 17.97
CA ALA A 128 5.08 -20.39 19.34
C ALA A 128 4.39 -21.72 19.68
N THR A 129 3.57 -22.24 18.76
CA THR A 129 2.73 -23.42 19.01
C THR A 129 3.51 -24.73 18.91
N LEU A 130 4.39 -24.84 17.92
CA LEU A 130 5.07 -26.10 17.59
C LEU A 130 6.47 -26.21 18.20
N LEU A 131 7.12 -25.07 18.46
CA LEU A 131 8.50 -25.01 18.96
C LEU A 131 8.61 -24.35 20.35
N ALA A 132 7.50 -23.90 20.94
CA ALA A 132 7.46 -23.19 22.23
C ALA A 132 8.33 -21.91 22.27
N SER A 133 8.51 -21.26 21.13
CA SER A 133 9.29 -20.03 21.01
C SER A 133 8.51 -18.80 21.50
N ARG A 134 9.20 -17.82 22.12
CA ARG A 134 8.62 -16.49 22.41
C ARG A 134 8.78 -15.60 21.19
N VAL A 135 7.72 -15.51 20.39
CA VAL A 135 7.73 -14.83 19.09
C VAL A 135 6.51 -13.92 18.94
N VAL A 136 6.69 -12.79 18.24
CA VAL A 136 5.60 -11.87 17.95
C VAL A 136 5.70 -11.35 16.52
N PRO A 137 4.60 -11.35 15.75
CA PRO A 137 4.60 -10.73 14.43
C PRO A 137 4.50 -9.21 14.59
N LEU A 138 5.41 -8.47 13.93
CA LEU A 138 5.39 -7.02 13.84
C LEU A 138 5.00 -6.59 12.41
N ILE A 139 3.84 -5.97 12.28
CA ILE A 139 3.32 -5.47 11.01
C ILE A 139 3.90 -4.08 10.75
N LEU A 140 4.69 -3.96 9.68
CA LEU A 140 5.38 -2.72 9.33
C LEU A 140 4.46 -1.67 8.71
N THR A 141 3.36 -2.09 8.11
CA THR A 141 2.33 -1.19 7.59
C THR A 141 1.66 -0.46 8.75
N PRO A 142 1.62 0.89 8.76
CA PRO A 142 0.89 1.62 9.80
C PRO A 142 -0.62 1.27 9.80
N PRO A 143 -1.30 1.32 10.96
CA PRO A 143 -2.73 1.00 11.05
C PRO A 143 -3.59 1.76 10.04
N LYS A 144 -3.33 3.07 9.87
CA LYS A 144 -4.02 3.95 8.92
C LYS A 144 -3.83 3.56 7.45
N SER A 145 -2.78 2.81 7.14
CA SER A 145 -2.42 2.40 5.78
C SER A 145 -2.87 0.97 5.46
N MET A 146 -3.45 0.23 6.42
CA MET A 146 -3.96 -1.12 6.18
C MET A 146 -5.13 -1.12 5.18
N SER A 147 -5.93 -0.05 5.14
CA SER A 147 -7.03 0.13 4.19
C SER A 147 -6.59 0.30 2.74
N LEU A 148 -5.31 0.61 2.50
CA LEU A 148 -4.76 0.72 1.15
C LEU A 148 -4.76 -0.62 0.42
N ARG A 149 -4.87 -1.74 1.15
CA ARG A 149 -4.86 -3.10 0.62
C ARG A 149 -6.17 -3.82 0.94
N PRO A 150 -7.23 -3.60 0.16
CA PRO A 150 -8.53 -4.22 0.37
C PRO A 150 -8.47 -5.76 0.42
N GLU A 151 -7.54 -6.37 -0.31
CA GLU A 151 -7.28 -7.80 -0.27
C GLU A 151 -6.82 -8.28 1.13
N ASN A 152 -5.96 -7.50 1.81
CA ASN A 152 -5.54 -7.81 3.17
C ASN A 152 -6.73 -7.74 4.13
N LEU A 153 -7.53 -6.67 4.03
CA LEU A 153 -8.72 -6.49 4.86
C LEU A 153 -9.75 -7.61 4.66
N LEU A 154 -9.95 -8.04 3.40
CA LEU A 154 -10.85 -9.13 3.07
C LEU A 154 -10.40 -10.45 3.71
N VAL A 155 -9.10 -10.77 3.63
CA VAL A 155 -8.55 -12.00 4.23
C VAL A 155 -8.59 -11.94 5.76
N LEU A 156 -8.23 -10.81 6.37
CA LEU A 156 -8.32 -10.60 7.82
C LEU A 156 -9.76 -10.78 8.31
N LYS A 157 -10.74 -10.21 7.61
CA LYS A 157 -12.16 -10.41 7.91
C LYS A 157 -12.56 -11.88 7.78
N ASN A 158 -12.16 -12.56 6.70
CA ASN A 158 -12.49 -13.96 6.45
C ASN A 158 -11.81 -14.94 7.45
N THR A 159 -10.74 -14.51 8.09
CA THR A 159 -10.01 -15.26 9.12
C THR A 159 -10.35 -14.79 10.55
N SER A 160 -11.36 -13.92 10.71
CA SER A 160 -11.79 -13.36 11.99
C SER A 160 -10.67 -12.69 12.78
N ILE A 161 -9.76 -12.02 12.07
CA ILE A 161 -8.65 -11.23 12.63
C ILE A 161 -9.01 -9.75 12.60
N PRO A 162 -9.41 -9.14 13.74
CA PRO A 162 -9.62 -7.70 13.80
C PRO A 162 -8.28 -6.98 13.71
N LEU A 163 -8.24 -5.82 13.06
CA LEU A 163 -7.01 -5.00 12.94
C LEU A 163 -6.39 -4.67 14.30
N THR A 164 -7.21 -4.53 15.34
CA THR A 164 -6.73 -4.27 16.70
C THR A 164 -5.84 -5.38 17.23
N SER A 165 -5.99 -6.64 16.79
CA SER A 165 -5.16 -7.77 17.22
C SER A 165 -3.72 -7.71 16.70
N LEU A 166 -3.46 -6.94 15.64
CA LEU A 166 -2.14 -6.81 15.03
C LEU A 166 -1.24 -5.89 15.84
N LEU A 167 0.04 -6.23 15.95
CA LEU A 167 1.07 -5.36 16.51
C LEU A 167 1.72 -4.54 15.40
N HIS A 168 1.66 -3.22 15.53
CA HIS A 168 2.31 -2.26 14.65
C HIS A 168 3.48 -1.56 15.35
N ALA A 169 4.45 -1.08 14.57
CA ALA A 169 5.64 -0.39 15.10
C ALA A 169 5.29 0.81 15.99
N SER A 170 4.20 1.54 15.68
CA SER A 170 3.75 2.71 16.47
C SER A 170 3.23 2.37 17.86
N GLN A 171 2.98 1.08 18.17
CA GLN A 171 2.49 0.64 19.47
C GLN A 171 3.63 0.19 20.40
N LEU A 172 4.87 0.10 19.90
CA LEU A 172 6.02 -0.28 20.71
C LEU A 172 6.27 0.79 21.80
N PRO A 173 6.60 0.38 23.03
CA PRO A 173 6.86 1.31 24.13
C PRO A 173 8.26 1.95 24.06
N VAL A 174 9.08 1.51 23.10
CA VAL A 174 10.46 1.93 22.84
C VAL A 174 10.63 2.17 21.34
N SER A 175 11.68 2.90 20.95
CA SER A 175 12.01 3.06 19.53
C SER A 175 12.34 1.71 18.91
N THR A 176 12.03 1.50 17.62
CA THR A 176 12.38 0.27 16.90
C THR A 176 13.89 -0.01 16.92
N THR A 177 14.71 1.03 16.96
CA THR A 177 16.18 0.93 17.09
C THR A 177 16.65 0.41 18.45
N GLU A 178 15.83 0.51 19.50
CA GLU A 178 16.17 0.11 20.86
C GLU A 178 15.80 -1.35 21.15
N LEU A 179 15.02 -2.02 20.30
CA LEU A 179 14.62 -3.41 20.48
C LEU A 179 15.82 -4.35 20.68
N ALA A 180 16.87 -4.19 19.87
CA ALA A 180 18.09 -4.98 19.99
C ALA A 180 18.79 -4.78 21.35
N SER A 181 18.77 -3.55 21.89
CA SER A 181 19.35 -3.26 23.21
C SER A 181 18.57 -3.91 24.36
N GLN A 182 17.29 -4.23 24.15
CA GLN A 182 16.44 -4.98 25.06
C GLN A 182 16.65 -6.50 24.95
N GLY A 183 17.55 -6.97 24.08
CA GLY A 183 17.83 -8.38 23.85
C GLY A 183 16.84 -9.08 22.92
N VAL A 184 16.02 -8.33 22.18
CA VAL A 184 15.14 -8.86 21.13
C VAL A 184 15.96 -9.25 19.91
N THR A 185 15.63 -10.40 19.30
CA THR A 185 16.18 -10.82 18.00
C THR A 185 15.13 -10.75 16.90
N PHE A 186 15.54 -10.94 15.65
CA PHE A 186 14.68 -10.74 14.48
C PHE A 186 14.58 -11.99 13.61
N ALA A 187 13.40 -12.21 13.05
CA ALA A 187 13.16 -13.17 11.97
C ALA A 187 12.55 -12.41 10.79
N LEU A 188 13.14 -12.56 9.61
CA LEU A 188 12.72 -11.88 8.39
C LEU A 188 11.98 -12.86 7.49
N VAL A 189 10.80 -12.47 7.05
CA VAL A 189 10.06 -13.18 6.01
C VAL A 189 9.79 -12.23 4.85
N ASP A 190 9.80 -12.74 3.63
CA ASP A 190 9.49 -11.96 2.41
C ASP A 190 10.48 -10.78 2.15
N HIS A 191 11.64 -10.84 2.80
CA HIS A 191 12.85 -10.06 2.55
C HIS A 191 14.03 -10.67 3.33
N ASN A 192 15.27 -10.37 2.93
CA ASN A 192 16.47 -10.97 3.51
C ASN A 192 17.46 -9.97 4.15
N LYS A 193 17.00 -8.74 4.42
CA LYS A 193 17.83 -7.70 5.04
C LYS A 193 17.06 -6.82 6.03
N LEU A 194 17.47 -6.88 7.28
CA LEU A 194 16.93 -6.02 8.35
C LEU A 194 17.10 -4.54 8.00
N SER A 195 15.99 -3.79 8.06
CA SER A 195 15.98 -2.35 7.77
C SER A 195 16.74 -1.56 8.84
N PRO A 196 17.50 -0.51 8.47
CA PRO A 196 18.24 0.33 9.43
C PRO A 196 17.38 0.93 10.56
N GLN A 197 16.07 1.07 10.36
CA GLN A 197 15.14 1.54 11.39
C GLN A 197 15.06 0.60 12.62
N PHE A 198 15.58 -0.63 12.52
CA PHE A 198 15.66 -1.60 13.61
C PHE A 198 17.07 -1.71 14.21
N GLY A 199 18.00 -0.84 13.81
CA GLY A 199 19.39 -0.84 14.27
C GLY A 199 20.19 -2.06 13.81
N GLN A 200 21.27 -2.37 14.51
CA GLN A 200 22.15 -3.53 14.25
C GLN A 200 21.67 -4.76 15.03
N GLY A 201 20.40 -5.13 14.83
CA GLY A 201 19.78 -6.26 15.51
C GLY A 201 20.27 -7.62 15.01
N LYS A 202 20.34 -8.62 15.90
CA LYS A 202 20.66 -10.00 15.51
C LYS A 202 19.47 -10.61 14.76
N VAL A 203 19.72 -11.10 13.55
CA VAL A 203 18.73 -11.85 12.75
C VAL A 203 18.99 -13.34 12.95
N ASP A 204 18.03 -14.05 13.54
CA ASP A 204 18.12 -15.50 13.79
C ASP A 204 17.52 -16.32 12.64
N ALA A 205 16.60 -15.76 11.86
CA ALA A 205 15.92 -16.48 10.79
C ALA A 205 15.63 -15.59 9.57
N ILE A 206 15.75 -16.16 8.37
CA ILE A 206 15.34 -15.60 7.08
C ILE A 206 14.62 -16.70 6.29
N ILE A 207 13.40 -16.42 5.84
CA ILE A 207 12.68 -17.21 4.83
C ILE A 207 12.21 -16.25 3.74
N ASP A 208 12.71 -16.37 2.51
CA ASP A 208 12.47 -15.37 1.47
C ASP A 208 12.52 -15.96 0.05
N HIS A 209 11.87 -15.27 -0.89
CA HIS A 209 11.85 -15.60 -2.31
C HIS A 209 12.35 -14.46 -3.22
N HIS A 210 12.88 -13.37 -2.64
CA HIS A 210 13.55 -12.29 -3.34
C HIS A 210 15.04 -12.58 -3.58
N GLU A 211 15.66 -11.78 -4.46
CA GLU A 211 17.11 -11.80 -4.70
C GLU A 211 17.88 -11.69 -3.38
N ASP A 212 18.88 -12.56 -3.21
CA ASP A 212 19.69 -12.60 -1.99
C ASP A 212 20.62 -11.39 -1.92
N GLU A 213 20.42 -10.50 -0.94
CA GLU A 213 21.27 -9.35 -0.67
C GLU A 213 22.57 -9.72 0.08
N ASN A 214 22.78 -11.02 0.36
CA ASN A 214 23.92 -11.56 1.11
C ASN A 214 24.08 -10.95 2.52
N ALA A 215 22.98 -10.50 3.11
CA ALA A 215 22.94 -10.03 4.50
C ALA A 215 22.69 -11.19 5.47
N HIS A 216 23.10 -10.99 6.74
CA HIS A 216 22.83 -11.89 7.87
C HIS A 216 23.18 -13.36 7.57
N THR A 217 24.38 -13.60 7.02
CA THR A 217 24.82 -14.94 6.58
C THR A 217 25.00 -15.92 7.73
N ASP A 218 25.00 -15.42 8.97
CA ASP A 218 25.08 -16.17 10.23
C ASP A 218 23.72 -16.50 10.85
N ALA A 219 22.60 -16.15 10.20
CA ALA A 219 21.27 -16.55 10.63
C ALA A 219 21.14 -18.08 10.74
N LEU A 220 20.51 -18.56 11.81
CA LEU A 220 20.37 -19.99 12.11
C LEU A 220 19.46 -20.69 11.10
N ILE A 221 18.41 -20.01 10.68
CA ILE A 221 17.52 -20.42 9.60
C ILE A 221 17.75 -19.43 8.46
N ARG A 222 18.17 -19.91 7.30
CA ARG A 222 18.39 -19.05 6.12
C ARG A 222 17.95 -19.77 4.86
N GLU A 223 16.67 -19.63 4.54
CA GLU A 223 16.02 -20.29 3.41
C GLU A 223 15.61 -19.25 2.38
N ILE A 224 16.46 -19.03 1.36
CA ILE A 224 16.17 -18.12 0.26
C ILE A 224 16.02 -18.94 -1.01
N THR A 225 14.81 -19.04 -1.56
CA THR A 225 14.52 -19.88 -2.74
C THR A 225 13.92 -19.07 -3.87
N ILE A 226 14.62 -19.03 -5.01
CA ILE A 226 14.23 -18.26 -6.20
C ILE A 226 14.34 -19.17 -7.43
N PRO A 227 13.31 -19.25 -8.30
CA PRO A 227 12.00 -18.65 -8.13
C PRO A 227 11.16 -19.40 -7.09
N THR A 228 10.26 -18.69 -6.41
CA THR A 228 9.09 -19.25 -5.71
C THR A 228 7.97 -18.21 -5.83
N GLY A 229 6.73 -18.66 -6.01
CA GLY A 229 5.60 -17.77 -6.27
C GLY A 229 5.25 -16.89 -5.08
N SER A 230 5.30 -17.45 -3.87
CA SER A 230 5.00 -16.78 -2.61
C SER A 230 5.95 -17.21 -1.48
N CYS A 231 6.39 -16.26 -0.65
CA CYS A 231 7.12 -16.53 0.58
C CYS A 231 6.30 -17.40 1.56
N ALA A 232 4.97 -17.23 1.59
CA ALA A 232 4.08 -18.05 2.39
C ALA A 232 4.26 -19.55 2.13
N SER A 233 4.53 -19.96 0.88
CA SER A 233 4.82 -21.35 0.53
C SER A 233 6.12 -21.87 1.15
N LEU A 234 7.14 -21.02 1.27
CA LEU A 234 8.40 -21.37 1.94
C LEU A 234 8.21 -21.48 3.46
N VAL A 235 7.42 -20.58 4.07
CA VAL A 235 7.06 -20.69 5.49
C VAL A 235 6.33 -22.00 5.76
N VAL A 236 5.37 -22.38 4.90
CA VAL A 236 4.68 -23.68 5.01
C VAL A 236 5.68 -24.81 4.94
N LYS A 237 6.52 -24.84 3.90
CA LYS A 237 7.54 -25.89 3.70
C LYS A 237 8.44 -26.05 4.93
N HIS A 238 8.89 -24.96 5.54
CA HIS A 238 9.75 -24.99 6.72
C HIS A 238 9.09 -25.69 7.92
N PHE A 239 7.83 -25.36 8.20
CA PHE A 239 7.10 -25.90 9.36
C PHE A 239 6.29 -27.17 9.07
N GLN A 240 6.20 -27.60 7.81
CA GLN A 240 5.31 -28.68 7.38
C GLN A 240 5.50 -29.98 8.18
N PRO A 241 6.73 -30.49 8.43
CA PRO A 241 6.90 -31.73 9.18
C PRO A 241 6.31 -31.68 10.60
N GLN A 242 6.54 -30.57 11.32
CA GLN A 242 6.01 -30.36 12.66
C GLN A 242 4.51 -30.09 12.64
N TRP A 243 4.03 -29.37 11.62
CA TRP A 243 2.62 -29.03 11.47
C TRP A 243 1.79 -30.28 11.18
N GLU A 244 2.18 -31.10 10.20
CA GLU A 244 1.53 -32.40 9.90
C GLU A 244 1.47 -33.29 11.14
N ALA A 245 2.59 -33.43 11.87
CA ALA A 245 2.62 -34.20 13.12
C ALA A 245 1.69 -33.61 14.21
N SER A 246 1.40 -32.31 14.20
CA SER A 246 0.48 -31.67 15.14
C SER A 246 -0.99 -31.88 14.77
N VAL A 247 -1.31 -31.98 13.48
CA VAL A 247 -2.68 -32.21 12.98
C VAL A 247 -3.21 -33.54 13.52
N SER A 248 -2.38 -34.60 13.48
CA SER A 248 -2.74 -35.91 14.03
C SER A 248 -2.91 -35.94 15.56
N ARG A 249 -2.48 -34.90 16.28
CA ARG A 249 -2.48 -34.82 17.76
C ARG A 249 -3.49 -33.83 18.33
N GLY A 250 -4.52 -33.46 17.57
CA GLY A 250 -5.59 -32.57 18.00
C GLY A 250 -5.50 -31.14 17.47
N SER A 251 -4.60 -30.87 16.52
CA SER A 251 -4.48 -29.63 15.75
C SER A 251 -4.52 -28.34 16.60
N PRO A 252 -3.47 -28.08 17.41
CA PRO A 252 -3.40 -26.87 18.23
C PRO A 252 -3.26 -25.59 17.40
N VAL A 253 -2.81 -25.71 16.14
CA VAL A 253 -2.72 -24.57 15.21
C VAL A 253 -4.12 -24.19 14.72
N PRO A 254 -4.53 -22.91 14.82
CA PRO A 254 -5.82 -22.45 14.33
C PRO A 254 -5.98 -22.68 12.81
N PRO A 255 -7.08 -23.29 12.32
CA PRO A 255 -7.33 -23.50 10.90
C PRO A 255 -7.45 -22.19 10.10
N GLU A 256 -7.73 -21.07 10.76
CA GLU A 256 -7.68 -19.72 10.21
C GLU A 256 -6.30 -19.40 9.61
N LEU A 257 -5.22 -19.94 10.19
CA LEU A 257 -3.87 -19.76 9.68
C LEU A 257 -3.68 -20.40 8.30
N ALA A 258 -4.30 -21.57 8.08
CA ALA A 258 -4.22 -22.24 6.79
C ALA A 258 -4.90 -21.41 5.69
N THR A 259 -6.07 -20.82 6.00
CA THR A 259 -6.75 -19.87 5.10
C THR A 259 -5.91 -18.63 4.83
N LEU A 260 -5.27 -18.05 5.85
CA LEU A 260 -4.43 -16.85 5.71
C LEU A 260 -3.27 -17.11 4.74
N LEU A 261 -2.49 -18.17 4.97
CA LEU A 261 -1.37 -18.56 4.10
C LEU A 261 -1.84 -18.94 2.69
N LEU A 262 -2.90 -19.75 2.57
CA LEU A 262 -3.43 -20.15 1.28
C LEU A 262 -3.87 -18.95 0.45
N SER A 263 -4.44 -17.93 1.09
CA SER A 263 -4.83 -16.66 0.46
C SER A 263 -3.61 -15.91 -0.12
N ALA A 264 -2.50 -15.84 0.62
CA ALA A 264 -1.26 -15.24 0.12
C ALA A 264 -0.74 -15.98 -1.12
N ILE A 265 -0.66 -17.30 -1.04
CA ILE A 265 -0.17 -18.16 -2.12
C ILE A 265 -1.00 -17.98 -3.39
N VAL A 266 -2.33 -18.03 -3.30
CA VAL A 266 -3.17 -17.89 -4.51
C VAL A 266 -3.11 -16.48 -5.09
N ILE A 267 -2.98 -15.42 -4.29
CA ILE A 267 -2.85 -14.06 -4.82
C ILE A 267 -1.55 -13.90 -5.60
N ASP A 268 -0.41 -14.29 -5.05
CA ASP A 268 0.88 -13.97 -5.66
C ASP A 268 1.24 -14.87 -6.84
N THR A 269 0.74 -16.10 -6.81
CA THR A 269 0.82 -17.03 -7.95
C THR A 269 -0.17 -16.69 -9.07
N GLY A 270 -1.15 -15.80 -8.82
CA GLY A 270 -2.20 -15.46 -9.78
C GLY A 270 -3.25 -16.57 -9.95
N GLY A 271 -3.52 -17.30 -8.87
CA GLY A 271 -4.45 -18.41 -8.78
C GLY A 271 -3.84 -19.73 -9.23
N LEU A 272 -2.57 -19.99 -8.92
CA LEU A 272 -1.89 -21.28 -9.16
C LEU A 272 -2.03 -21.82 -10.60
N LYS A 273 -2.17 -20.92 -11.59
CA LYS A 273 -2.47 -21.29 -12.97
C LYS A 273 -1.30 -22.08 -13.59
N PRO A 274 -1.57 -23.14 -14.38
CA PRO A 274 -0.52 -23.84 -15.12
C PRO A 274 0.29 -22.88 -15.98
N GLY A 275 1.63 -22.99 -15.95
CA GLY A 275 2.54 -22.08 -16.64
C GLY A 275 2.56 -20.64 -16.10
N GLY A 276 1.95 -20.42 -14.92
CA GLY A 276 1.97 -19.16 -14.19
C GLY A 276 3.26 -18.95 -13.38
N LYS A 277 3.15 -18.19 -12.29
CA LYS A 277 4.27 -17.90 -11.38
C LYS A 277 4.53 -19.00 -10.34
N ALA A 278 3.55 -19.89 -10.15
CA ALA A 278 3.64 -20.97 -9.17
C ALA A 278 4.75 -21.95 -9.54
N THR A 279 5.48 -22.38 -8.52
CA THR A 279 6.50 -23.43 -8.56
C THR A 279 5.97 -24.67 -7.85
N PRO A 280 6.65 -25.83 -7.92
CA PRO A 280 6.23 -27.03 -7.19
C PRO A 280 6.00 -26.78 -5.70
N VAL A 281 6.83 -25.96 -5.06
CA VAL A 281 6.68 -25.62 -3.63
C VAL A 281 5.37 -24.88 -3.36
N ASP A 282 4.92 -24.01 -4.27
CA ASP A 282 3.64 -23.31 -4.13
C ASP A 282 2.45 -24.27 -4.23
N TYR A 283 2.53 -25.23 -5.16
CA TYR A 283 1.50 -26.25 -5.34
C TYR A 283 1.41 -27.19 -4.13
N ASP A 284 2.55 -27.69 -3.64
CA ASP A 284 2.61 -28.60 -2.50
C ASP A 284 2.09 -27.91 -1.23
N ALA A 285 2.52 -26.67 -0.97
CA ALA A 285 2.04 -25.89 0.17
C ALA A 285 0.53 -25.62 0.07
N ALA A 286 0.03 -25.23 -1.10
CA ALA A 286 -1.39 -24.98 -1.31
C ALA A 286 -2.25 -26.24 -1.12
N ALA A 287 -1.78 -27.39 -1.62
CA ALA A 287 -2.45 -28.68 -1.45
C ALA A 287 -2.58 -29.05 0.03
N PHE A 288 -1.48 -28.94 0.78
CA PHE A 288 -1.48 -29.18 2.22
C PHE A 288 -2.44 -28.22 2.94
N LEU A 289 -2.30 -26.91 2.74
CA LEU A 289 -3.10 -25.90 3.43
C LEU A 289 -4.58 -26.01 3.14
N TYR A 290 -4.97 -26.28 1.89
CA TYR A 290 -6.38 -26.47 1.54
C TYR A 290 -7.00 -27.62 2.32
N SER A 291 -6.29 -28.75 2.45
CA SER A 291 -6.78 -29.93 3.16
C SER A 291 -7.11 -29.68 4.64
N ILE A 292 -6.52 -28.64 5.24
CA ILE A 292 -6.72 -28.25 6.64
C ILE A 292 -7.40 -26.86 6.77
N SER A 293 -7.80 -26.24 5.66
CA SER A 293 -8.44 -24.92 5.65
C SER A 293 -9.97 -25.04 5.68
N PRO A 294 -10.67 -24.13 6.36
CA PRO A 294 -12.12 -23.97 6.26
C PRO A 294 -12.65 -23.77 4.84
N ILE A 295 -11.83 -23.33 3.88
CA ILE A 295 -12.24 -23.18 2.47
C ILE A 295 -12.67 -24.54 1.89
N ALA A 296 -11.96 -25.63 2.21
CA ALA A 296 -12.32 -26.97 1.74
C ALA A 296 -13.67 -27.45 2.30
N ALA A 297 -13.92 -27.15 3.58
CA ALA A 297 -15.18 -27.51 4.25
C ALA A 297 -16.40 -26.83 3.62
N GLN A 298 -16.26 -25.59 3.14
CA GLN A 298 -17.35 -24.85 2.47
C GLN A 298 -17.72 -25.42 1.10
N GLY A 299 -16.79 -26.13 0.44
CA GLY A 299 -17.04 -26.76 -0.86
C GLY A 299 -17.75 -28.12 -0.76
N GLY A 300 -17.91 -28.69 0.44
CA GLY A 300 -18.33 -30.10 0.59
C GLY A 300 -17.28 -31.10 0.06
N GLU A 301 -16.05 -30.63 -0.19
CA GLU A 301 -14.96 -31.40 -0.76
C GLU A 301 -14.02 -31.86 0.35
N ALA A 302 -14.31 -33.01 0.94
CA ALA A 302 -13.35 -33.70 1.80
C ALA A 302 -12.34 -34.41 0.89
N GLY A 303 -11.24 -33.74 0.53
CA GLY A 303 -10.22 -34.36 -0.31
C GLY A 303 -8.96 -33.52 -0.49
N THR A 304 -7.82 -34.20 -0.46
CA THR A 304 -6.54 -33.72 -0.97
C THR A 304 -6.66 -33.48 -2.48
N PHE A 305 -6.45 -32.25 -2.94
CA PHE A 305 -6.27 -31.98 -4.37
C PHE A 305 -4.77 -31.99 -4.68
N SER A 306 -4.39 -32.71 -5.72
CA SER A 306 -3.01 -32.72 -6.23
C SER A 306 -2.99 -31.90 -7.50
N VAL A 307 -2.42 -30.70 -7.46
CA VAL A 307 -2.10 -29.96 -8.69
C VAL A 307 -0.80 -30.52 -9.21
N THR A 308 -0.87 -31.59 -9.99
CA THR A 308 0.32 -32.12 -10.63
C THR A 308 0.83 -31.10 -11.65
N SER A 309 2.06 -30.65 -11.44
CA SER A 309 2.81 -29.68 -12.24
C SER A 309 3.24 -30.18 -13.63
N HIS A 310 2.57 -31.20 -14.19
CA HIS A 310 3.01 -31.83 -15.43
C HIS A 310 2.17 -31.32 -16.60
N GLY A 311 2.82 -30.52 -17.45
CA GLY A 311 2.26 -29.91 -18.66
C GLY A 311 1.89 -30.89 -19.76
N GLY A 312 1.03 -31.86 -19.47
CA GLY A 312 0.29 -32.62 -20.47
C GLY A 312 -1.18 -32.58 -20.10
N ASP A 313 -2.01 -31.92 -20.92
CA ASP A 313 -3.49 -31.95 -21.10
C ASP A 313 -4.45 -32.38 -19.96
N GLY A 314 -4.00 -32.43 -18.71
CA GLY A 314 -4.72 -32.95 -17.56
C GLY A 314 -4.27 -32.32 -16.24
N GLY A 315 -3.76 -31.07 -16.28
CA GLY A 315 -3.55 -30.28 -15.07
C GLY A 315 -4.88 -30.08 -14.37
N GLY A 316 -5.08 -30.73 -13.22
CA GLY A 316 -6.32 -30.63 -12.46
C GLY A 316 -6.66 -29.17 -12.20
N ASP A 317 -7.87 -28.76 -12.57
CA ASP A 317 -8.40 -27.45 -12.22
C ASP A 317 -8.29 -27.24 -10.70
N LEU A 318 -8.03 -26.00 -10.28
CA LEU A 318 -8.16 -25.64 -8.87
C LEU A 318 -9.54 -26.09 -8.35
N PRO A 319 -9.62 -26.59 -7.11
CA PRO A 319 -10.89 -26.85 -6.46
C PRO A 319 -11.84 -25.65 -6.64
N PRO A 320 -13.11 -25.86 -7.03
CA PRO A 320 -14.06 -24.78 -7.27
C PRO A 320 -14.10 -23.71 -6.18
N SER A 321 -14.07 -24.13 -4.90
CA SER A 321 -14.04 -23.21 -3.75
C SER A 321 -12.77 -22.35 -3.71
N LEU A 322 -11.60 -22.95 -3.96
CA LEU A 322 -10.32 -22.26 -4.00
C LEU A 322 -10.21 -21.33 -5.21
N LYS A 323 -10.78 -21.72 -6.36
CA LYS A 323 -10.86 -20.88 -7.55
C LYS A 323 -11.73 -19.65 -7.31
N VAL A 324 -12.93 -19.83 -6.76
CA VAL A 324 -13.82 -18.71 -6.38
C VAL A 324 -13.13 -17.78 -5.39
N TRP A 325 -12.43 -18.34 -4.40
CA TRP A 325 -11.67 -17.54 -3.45
C TRP A 325 -10.53 -16.75 -4.10
N ALA A 326 -9.72 -17.39 -4.95
CA ALA A 326 -8.65 -16.74 -5.68
C ALA A 326 -9.16 -15.61 -6.59
N ASP A 327 -10.28 -15.81 -7.29
CA ASP A 327 -10.90 -14.78 -8.13
C ASP A 327 -11.43 -13.61 -7.28
N THR A 328 -12.07 -13.90 -6.14
CA THR A 328 -12.55 -12.88 -5.19
C THR A 328 -11.39 -12.03 -4.65
N LEU A 329 -10.27 -12.66 -4.29
CA LEU A 329 -9.08 -11.95 -3.82
C LEU A 329 -8.44 -11.10 -4.90
N GLN A 330 -8.40 -11.62 -6.14
CA GLN A 330 -7.85 -10.88 -7.27
C GLN A 330 -8.72 -9.67 -7.62
N GLU A 331 -10.04 -9.79 -7.49
CA GLU A 331 -10.98 -8.67 -7.62
C GLU A 331 -10.75 -7.64 -6.51
N ALA A 332 -10.66 -8.05 -5.24
CA ALA A 332 -10.38 -7.16 -4.12
C ALA A 332 -9.05 -6.39 -4.28
N LYS A 333 -7.97 -7.07 -4.69
CA LYS A 333 -6.65 -6.46 -4.95
C LYS A 333 -6.69 -5.39 -6.05
N SER A 334 -7.62 -5.55 -7.00
CA SER A 334 -7.81 -4.64 -8.14
C SER A 334 -8.83 -3.54 -7.85
N ASN A 335 -9.69 -3.71 -6.84
CA ASN A 335 -10.72 -2.76 -6.48
C ASN A 335 -10.15 -1.61 -5.64
N VAL A 336 -9.57 -0.63 -6.34
CA VAL A 336 -9.06 0.61 -5.74
C VAL A 336 -9.97 1.82 -5.99
N SER A 337 -11.25 1.57 -6.31
CA SER A 337 -12.20 2.63 -6.65
C SER A 337 -12.39 3.65 -5.53
N SER A 338 -12.29 3.23 -4.27
CA SER A 338 -12.42 4.08 -3.09
C SER A 338 -11.16 4.86 -2.70
N LEU A 339 -9.99 4.52 -3.25
CA LEU A 339 -8.72 5.17 -2.87
C LEU A 339 -8.55 6.51 -3.58
N SER A 340 -8.17 7.55 -2.84
CA SER A 340 -7.74 8.85 -3.38
C SER A 340 -6.44 8.74 -4.19
N THR A 341 -6.09 9.79 -4.95
CA THR A 341 -4.80 9.86 -5.66
C THR A 341 -3.63 9.66 -4.70
N TYR A 342 -3.66 10.32 -3.54
CA TYR A 342 -2.64 10.17 -2.51
C TYR A 342 -2.49 8.72 -2.03
N GLU A 343 -3.61 8.06 -1.73
CA GLU A 343 -3.63 6.67 -1.28
C GLU A 343 -3.16 5.70 -2.38
N LEU A 344 -3.49 5.97 -3.65
CA LEU A 344 -3.02 5.19 -4.79
C LEU A 344 -1.50 5.27 -4.96
N LEU A 345 -0.91 6.46 -4.78
CA LEU A 345 0.54 6.66 -4.83
C LEU A 345 1.24 5.94 -3.67
N MET A 346 0.72 6.10 -2.46
CA MET A 346 1.31 5.51 -1.25
C MET A 346 1.21 3.97 -1.18
N ARG A 347 0.19 3.36 -1.79
CA ARG A 347 -0.16 1.95 -1.61
C ARG A 347 0.97 0.94 -1.89
N ASP A 348 1.68 1.13 -3.00
CA ASP A 348 2.83 0.30 -3.39
C ASP A 348 3.95 1.23 -3.84
N TYR A 349 4.46 1.97 -2.87
CA TYR A 349 5.47 2.99 -3.00
C TYR A 349 6.86 2.46 -2.65
N LYS A 350 7.88 2.89 -3.39
CA LYS A 350 9.28 2.76 -2.98
C LYS A 350 9.99 4.09 -3.16
N GLU A 351 10.76 4.44 -2.14
CA GLU A 351 11.53 5.68 -2.08
C GLU A 351 13.02 5.38 -2.21
N TYR A 352 13.74 6.29 -2.85
CA TYR A 352 15.17 6.23 -3.00
C TYR A 352 15.81 7.61 -2.87
N GLU A 353 17.00 7.63 -2.30
CA GLU A 353 17.91 8.78 -2.37
C GLU A 353 19.08 8.39 -3.27
N TRP A 354 19.17 9.03 -4.44
CA TRP A 354 20.19 8.70 -5.44
C TRP A 354 21.13 9.87 -5.68
N PRO A 355 22.46 9.63 -5.66
CA PRO A 355 23.44 10.68 -5.92
C PRO A 355 23.42 11.08 -7.40
N THR A 356 23.81 12.32 -7.68
CA THR A 356 24.02 12.87 -9.04
C THR A 356 25.47 13.33 -9.22
N GLN A 357 25.83 13.77 -10.43
CA GLN A 357 27.11 14.44 -10.70
C GLN A 357 27.02 15.97 -10.51
N SER A 358 25.82 16.50 -10.23
CA SER A 358 25.60 17.93 -10.05
C SER A 358 26.06 18.41 -8.69
N ARG A 359 26.68 19.58 -8.67
CA ARG A 359 26.99 20.29 -7.41
C ARG A 359 25.78 21.04 -6.86
N HIS A 360 24.79 21.35 -7.69
CA HIS A 360 23.60 22.09 -7.27
C HIS A 360 22.58 21.18 -6.60
N PHE A 361 22.45 19.94 -7.09
CA PHE A 361 21.53 18.93 -6.58
C PHE A 361 22.26 17.58 -6.41
N PRO A 362 23.20 17.46 -5.45
CA PRO A 362 24.09 16.29 -5.33
C PRO A 362 23.36 14.98 -5.02
N THR A 363 22.14 15.04 -4.52
CA THR A 363 21.29 13.88 -4.25
C THR A 363 19.85 14.27 -4.59
N LEU A 364 19.15 13.38 -5.27
CA LEU A 364 17.73 13.53 -5.57
C LEU A 364 16.92 12.47 -4.84
N LYS A 365 15.77 12.90 -4.33
CA LYS A 365 14.79 12.03 -3.72
C LYS A 365 13.78 11.58 -4.77
N VAL A 366 13.73 10.27 -5.02
CA VAL A 366 12.95 9.65 -6.10
C VAL A 366 11.93 8.67 -5.53
N GLY A 367 10.66 8.92 -5.85
CA GLY A 367 9.54 8.04 -5.53
C GLY A 367 9.09 7.20 -6.73
N LEU A 368 8.74 5.94 -6.51
CA LEU A 368 8.16 5.05 -7.53
C LEU A 368 6.90 4.34 -7.02
N SER A 369 5.74 4.81 -7.47
CA SER A 369 4.42 4.30 -7.11
C SER A 369 3.88 3.31 -8.14
N THR A 370 3.56 2.07 -7.73
CA THR A 370 2.89 1.09 -8.60
C THR A 370 1.38 1.09 -8.36
N VAL A 371 0.61 1.48 -9.38
CA VAL A 371 -0.83 1.73 -9.24
C VAL A 371 -1.63 0.72 -10.06
N PRO A 372 -2.60 -0.02 -9.47
CA PRO A 372 -3.35 -1.07 -10.17
C PRO A 372 -4.52 -0.50 -11.01
N LEU A 373 -4.41 0.76 -11.42
CA LEU A 373 -5.49 1.51 -12.08
C LEU A 373 -4.91 2.19 -13.31
N GLY A 374 -5.54 1.98 -14.47
CA GLY A 374 -5.13 2.69 -15.68
C GLY A 374 -5.40 4.18 -15.58
N LEU A 375 -4.60 5.02 -16.24
CA LEU A 375 -4.74 6.47 -16.15
C LEU A 375 -6.11 6.97 -16.65
N LYS A 376 -6.74 6.31 -17.64
CA LYS A 376 -8.08 6.72 -18.12
C LYS A 376 -9.13 6.64 -17.00
N PRO A 377 -9.41 5.47 -16.39
CA PRO A 377 -10.39 5.40 -15.32
C PRO A 377 -9.96 6.22 -14.09
N TRP A 378 -8.65 6.38 -13.84
CA TRP A 378 -8.16 7.25 -12.77
C TRP A 378 -8.54 8.72 -13.01
N ILE A 379 -8.14 9.30 -14.14
CA ILE A 379 -8.51 10.67 -14.50
C ILE A 379 -10.03 10.85 -14.50
N ALA A 380 -10.79 9.85 -14.96
CA ALA A 380 -12.24 9.95 -15.02
C ALA A 380 -12.94 9.96 -13.64
N LYS A 381 -12.31 9.45 -12.58
CA LYS A 381 -12.88 9.47 -11.23
C LYS A 381 -12.53 10.73 -10.43
N GLU A 382 -11.55 11.51 -10.88
CA GLU A 382 -11.18 12.77 -10.23
C GLU A 382 -12.12 13.91 -10.63
N SER A 383 -12.40 14.82 -9.69
CA SER A 383 -13.44 15.87 -9.84
C SER A 383 -13.20 16.80 -11.03
N GLU A 384 -11.96 17.24 -11.24
CA GLU A 384 -11.54 18.06 -12.38
C GLU A 384 -10.59 17.30 -13.33
N GLY A 385 -10.62 15.97 -13.25
CA GLY A 385 -9.84 15.09 -14.10
C GLY A 385 -8.34 15.21 -13.90
N TRP A 386 -7.64 15.66 -14.96
CA TRP A 386 -6.17 15.73 -14.96
C TRP A 386 -5.62 16.73 -13.95
N GLU A 387 -6.30 17.87 -13.80
CA GLU A 387 -5.86 18.92 -12.88
C GLU A 387 -5.85 18.45 -11.44
N THR A 388 -6.94 17.84 -10.96
CA THR A 388 -7.01 17.25 -9.62
C THR A 388 -5.95 16.16 -9.42
N LEU A 389 -5.81 15.24 -10.38
CA LEU A 389 -4.82 14.17 -10.29
C LEU A 389 -3.39 14.72 -10.13
N MET A 390 -3.03 15.72 -10.94
CA MET A 390 -1.70 16.33 -10.89
C MET A 390 -1.50 17.22 -9.66
N ASN A 391 -2.52 17.96 -9.21
CA ASN A 391 -2.46 18.75 -7.96
C ASN A 391 -2.22 17.84 -6.75
N ASP A 392 -2.98 16.74 -6.65
CA ASP A 392 -2.82 15.75 -5.58
C ASP A 392 -1.45 15.06 -5.65
N THR A 393 -0.96 14.78 -6.87
CA THR A 393 0.39 14.21 -7.08
C THR A 393 1.46 15.20 -6.63
N GLU A 394 1.33 16.48 -6.96
CA GLU A 394 2.26 17.52 -6.54
C GLU A 394 2.25 17.71 -5.01
N GLN A 395 1.07 17.72 -4.39
CA GLN A 395 0.94 17.77 -2.94
C GLN A 395 1.61 16.56 -2.29
N TYR A 396 1.36 15.35 -2.80
CA TYR A 396 2.04 14.12 -2.35
C TYR A 396 3.56 14.26 -2.44
N MET A 397 4.08 14.73 -3.58
CA MET A 397 5.50 14.98 -3.75
C MET A 397 6.02 16.02 -2.74
N GLN A 398 5.27 17.09 -2.47
CA GLN A 398 5.66 18.16 -1.52
C GLN A 398 5.78 17.62 -0.10
N GLU A 399 4.77 16.89 0.37
CA GLU A 399 4.79 16.25 1.68
C GLU A 399 5.91 15.20 1.80
N GLY A 400 6.13 14.41 0.74
CA GLY A 400 7.20 13.43 0.66
C GLY A 400 8.59 14.03 0.41
N THR A 401 8.70 15.35 0.18
CA THR A 401 9.92 16.06 -0.26
C THR A 401 10.57 15.47 -1.52
N LEU A 402 9.77 14.88 -2.40
CA LEU A 402 10.23 14.22 -3.62
C LEU A 402 10.63 15.23 -4.69
N ASP A 403 11.76 14.99 -5.35
CA ASP A 403 12.17 15.75 -6.54
C ASP A 403 11.62 15.11 -7.82
N ILE A 404 11.51 13.78 -7.83
CA ILE A 404 11.04 12.98 -8.97
C ILE A 404 10.00 11.96 -8.46
N GLU A 405 8.87 11.87 -9.16
CA GLU A 405 7.88 10.81 -8.95
C GLU A 405 7.68 10.02 -10.24
N GLY A 406 7.78 8.69 -10.15
CA GLY A 406 7.44 7.78 -11.23
C GLY A 406 6.19 6.97 -10.90
N ILE A 407 5.16 7.11 -11.75
CA ILE A 407 3.90 6.38 -11.60
C ILE A 407 3.87 5.22 -12.61
N LEU A 408 3.83 3.98 -12.11
CA LEU A 408 3.80 2.76 -12.90
C LEU A 408 2.41 2.13 -12.80
N THR A 409 1.55 2.36 -13.80
CA THR A 409 0.23 1.74 -13.79
C THR A 409 0.28 0.29 -14.27
N THR A 410 -0.58 -0.56 -13.72
CA THR A 410 -0.75 -1.96 -14.11
C THR A 410 -2.22 -2.36 -14.07
N TYR A 411 -2.81 -2.71 -15.19
CA TYR A 411 -4.25 -2.97 -15.27
C TYR A 411 -4.59 -3.94 -16.40
N ARG A 412 -5.82 -4.43 -16.43
CA ARG A 412 -6.36 -5.20 -17.57
C ARG A 412 -7.27 -4.30 -18.40
N SER A 413 -7.14 -4.37 -19.72
CA SER A 413 -7.98 -3.58 -20.62
C SER A 413 -9.43 -4.10 -20.61
N GLU A 414 -10.42 -3.21 -20.50
CA GLU A 414 -11.86 -3.52 -20.56
C GLU A 414 -12.22 -4.39 -21.79
N ASN A 415 -11.71 -4.05 -22.97
CA ASN A 415 -12.17 -4.67 -24.22
C ASN A 415 -11.56 -6.04 -24.54
N LYS A 416 -10.41 -6.40 -23.94
CA LYS A 416 -9.65 -7.62 -24.32
C LYS A 416 -9.08 -8.39 -23.14
N GLY A 417 -9.28 -7.94 -21.89
CA GLY A 417 -8.68 -8.53 -20.68
C GLY A 417 -7.15 -8.57 -20.65
N LYS A 418 -6.47 -7.99 -21.67
CA LYS A 418 -5.02 -8.00 -21.80
C LYS A 418 -4.39 -7.14 -20.72
N HIS A 419 -3.36 -7.66 -20.09
CA HIS A 419 -2.52 -6.90 -19.15
C HIS A 419 -1.81 -5.75 -19.88
N LYS A 420 -1.82 -4.57 -19.25
CA LYS A 420 -1.31 -3.32 -19.78
C LYS A 420 -0.56 -2.56 -18.69
N ARG A 421 0.42 -1.78 -19.12
CA ARG A 421 1.20 -0.88 -18.29
C ARG A 421 1.32 0.50 -18.93
N GLN A 422 1.41 1.51 -18.08
CA GLN A 422 1.79 2.87 -18.46
C GLN A 422 2.87 3.33 -17.47
N LEU A 423 3.71 4.24 -17.94
CA LEU A 423 4.70 4.90 -17.11
C LEU A 423 4.43 6.39 -17.18
N ALA A 424 4.48 7.09 -16.04
CA ALA A 424 4.58 8.53 -16.00
C ALA A 424 5.79 8.94 -15.17
N ILE A 425 6.47 10.02 -15.57
CA ILE A 425 7.53 10.65 -14.80
C ILE A 425 7.16 12.11 -14.61
N ILE A 426 7.28 12.55 -13.37
CA ILE A 426 7.05 13.92 -12.92
C ILE A 426 8.34 14.43 -12.27
N VAL A 427 8.78 15.62 -12.67
CA VAL A 427 9.89 16.34 -12.02
C VAL A 427 9.35 17.63 -11.41
N ARG A 428 9.58 17.84 -10.11
CA ARG A 428 9.07 19.01 -9.41
C ARG A 428 10.18 20.05 -9.18
N PRO A 429 10.05 21.29 -9.67
CA PRO A 429 10.92 22.38 -9.24
C PRO A 429 10.63 22.80 -7.78
N GLY A 430 11.57 23.50 -7.14
CA GLY A 430 11.39 24.05 -5.79
C GLY A 430 11.73 23.09 -4.65
N GLY A 431 12.15 21.86 -4.97
CA GLY A 431 12.81 20.96 -4.03
C GLY A 431 14.31 21.22 -3.95
N VAL A 432 15.10 20.15 -4.07
CA VAL A 432 16.56 20.28 -4.23
C VAL A 432 16.89 20.95 -5.57
N ILE A 433 16.11 20.67 -6.61
CA ILE A 433 16.18 21.35 -7.91
C ILE A 433 15.43 22.68 -7.81
N ARG A 434 16.16 23.79 -7.60
CA ARG A 434 15.55 25.10 -7.32
C ARG A 434 15.13 25.84 -8.58
N ASP A 435 15.94 25.76 -9.63
CA ASP A 435 15.73 26.51 -10.86
C ASP A 435 14.77 25.77 -11.81
N PRO A 436 13.68 26.41 -12.29
CA PRO A 436 12.78 25.80 -13.26
C PRO A 436 13.47 25.35 -14.56
N GLN A 437 14.51 26.04 -15.02
CA GLN A 437 15.24 25.63 -16.24
C GLN A 437 16.08 24.38 -15.98
N GLU A 438 16.73 24.30 -14.82
CA GLU A 438 17.44 23.11 -14.35
C GLU A 438 16.48 21.90 -14.20
N ALA A 439 15.29 22.11 -13.60
CA ALA A 439 14.26 21.08 -13.51
C ALA A 439 13.81 20.59 -14.90
N ARG A 440 13.66 21.52 -15.86
CA ARG A 440 13.36 21.17 -17.25
C ARG A 440 14.46 20.33 -17.89
N SER A 441 15.74 20.69 -17.66
CA SER A 441 16.87 19.92 -18.18
C SER A 441 16.94 18.51 -17.60
N VAL A 442 16.68 18.37 -16.29
CA VAL A 442 16.57 17.06 -15.64
C VAL A 442 15.44 16.25 -16.28
N PHE A 443 14.25 16.83 -16.40
CA PHE A 443 13.09 16.18 -17.02
C PHE A 443 13.39 15.70 -18.45
N ASP A 444 13.92 16.57 -19.32
CA ASP A 444 14.20 16.23 -20.71
C ASP A 444 15.24 15.09 -20.82
N ARG A 445 16.26 15.06 -19.94
CA ARG A 445 17.24 13.96 -19.89
C ARG A 445 16.62 12.64 -19.44
N LEU A 446 15.77 12.66 -18.42
CA LEU A 446 15.08 11.45 -17.95
C LEU A 446 14.15 10.90 -19.03
N VAL A 447 13.38 11.77 -19.69
CA VAL A 447 12.52 11.42 -20.82
C VAL A 447 13.33 10.77 -21.93
N GLN A 448 14.40 11.41 -22.39
CA GLN A 448 15.27 10.88 -23.46
C GLN A 448 15.86 9.51 -23.08
N GLY A 449 16.36 9.38 -21.84
CA GLY A 449 16.97 8.14 -21.37
C GLY A 449 15.97 6.97 -21.26
N LEU A 450 14.75 7.25 -20.81
CA LEU A 450 13.69 6.24 -20.72
C LEU A 450 13.18 5.82 -22.10
N GLU A 451 13.00 6.77 -23.03
CA GLU A 451 12.58 6.50 -24.40
C GLU A 451 13.63 5.71 -25.19
N ALA A 452 14.92 5.86 -24.85
CA ALA A 452 16.01 5.07 -25.45
C ALA A 452 16.05 3.62 -24.95
N SER A 453 15.26 3.24 -23.94
CA SER A 453 15.23 1.87 -23.43
C SER A 453 14.46 0.92 -24.34
N GLU A 454 15.18 0.00 -24.98
CA GLU A 454 14.58 -1.11 -25.73
C GLU A 454 13.78 -2.06 -24.82
N GLU A 455 14.15 -2.16 -23.54
CA GLU A 455 13.49 -3.06 -22.59
C GLU A 455 12.07 -2.60 -22.25
N LEU A 456 11.85 -1.30 -22.06
CA LEU A 456 10.55 -0.76 -21.68
C LEU A 456 9.57 -0.68 -22.87
N GLN A 457 10.10 -0.51 -24.09
CA GLN A 457 9.31 -0.34 -25.32
C GLN A 457 8.28 0.78 -25.15
N LEU A 458 8.72 1.94 -24.68
CA LEU A 458 7.84 3.08 -24.43
C LEU A 458 7.28 3.63 -25.75
N GLY A 459 5.97 3.82 -25.78
CA GLY A 459 5.25 4.38 -26.91
C GLY A 459 4.40 5.57 -26.50
N GLU A 460 4.00 6.34 -27.49
CA GLU A 460 3.17 7.52 -27.33
C GLU A 460 1.84 7.20 -26.63
N TRP A 461 1.51 7.98 -25.59
CA TRP A 461 0.21 7.94 -24.96
C TRP A 461 -0.78 8.85 -25.70
N LYS A 462 -1.37 8.36 -26.80
CA LYS A 462 -2.29 9.10 -27.70
C LYS A 462 -3.55 9.71 -27.05
N ARG A 463 -3.74 9.58 -25.74
CA ARG A 463 -4.84 10.21 -25.01
C ARG A 463 -4.48 11.60 -24.50
N GLU A 464 -3.25 12.06 -24.65
CA GLU A 464 -2.86 13.45 -24.34
C GLU A 464 -3.79 14.47 -25.02
N GLU A 465 -4.16 14.25 -26.28
CA GLU A 465 -5.02 15.16 -27.04
C GLU A 465 -6.48 15.25 -26.53
N LYS A 466 -6.95 14.23 -25.81
CA LYS A 466 -8.34 14.16 -25.31
C LYS A 466 -8.48 14.55 -23.85
N VAL A 467 -7.37 14.65 -23.13
CA VAL A 467 -7.32 15.11 -21.76
C VAL A 467 -7.15 16.62 -21.80
N LYS A 468 -8.13 17.37 -21.29
CA LYS A 468 -7.98 18.83 -21.15
C LYS A 468 -6.90 19.09 -20.09
N ARG A 469 -5.74 19.57 -20.53
CA ARG A 469 -4.58 19.86 -19.67
C ARG A 469 -4.40 21.35 -19.36
N GLY A 470 -5.30 22.25 -19.80
CA GLY A 470 -5.10 23.70 -19.62
C GLY A 470 -3.70 24.19 -20.05
N ASP A 471 -3.21 25.24 -19.40
CA ASP A 471 -1.79 25.68 -19.45
C ASP A 471 -0.98 24.95 -18.37
N ASP A 472 -0.99 23.62 -18.36
CA ASP A 472 -0.23 22.82 -17.40
C ASP A 472 1.29 23.01 -17.62
N GLN A 473 1.91 23.77 -16.72
CA GLN A 473 3.36 24.04 -16.71
C GLN A 473 4.16 22.93 -16.00
N ARG A 474 3.50 21.91 -15.44
CA ARG A 474 4.17 20.82 -14.72
C ARG A 474 4.98 19.96 -15.68
N LEU A 475 6.14 19.50 -15.20
CA LEU A 475 7.04 18.66 -15.99
C LEU A 475 6.62 17.20 -15.85
N VAL A 476 5.66 16.79 -16.69
CA VAL A 476 5.09 15.43 -16.71
C VAL A 476 5.12 14.83 -18.11
N LYS A 477 5.59 13.59 -18.21
CA LYS A 477 5.51 12.78 -19.42
C LYS A 477 4.87 11.45 -19.12
N VAL A 478 3.98 11.00 -20.02
CA VAL A 478 3.26 9.74 -19.91
C VAL A 478 3.50 8.90 -21.17
N TRP A 479 3.72 7.60 -20.96
CA TRP A 479 3.90 6.61 -22.02
C TRP A 479 2.96 5.42 -21.86
N VAL A 480 2.64 4.78 -22.98
CA VAL A 480 2.22 3.38 -22.97
C VAL A 480 3.48 2.52 -22.90
N GLN A 481 3.55 1.58 -21.96
CA GLN A 481 4.69 0.68 -21.86
C GLN A 481 4.40 -0.60 -22.67
N GLY A 482 5.10 -0.80 -23.78
CA GLY A 482 4.91 -1.93 -24.68
C GLY A 482 5.25 -3.26 -24.03
N ASN A 483 6.36 -3.31 -23.27
CA ASN A 483 6.74 -4.48 -22.52
C ASN A 483 5.97 -4.55 -21.18
N ALA A 484 4.82 -5.23 -21.18
CA ALA A 484 4.01 -5.41 -19.98
C ALA A 484 4.67 -6.28 -18.88
N LYS A 485 5.76 -7.00 -19.19
CA LYS A 485 6.52 -7.80 -18.21
C LYS A 485 7.50 -6.95 -17.41
N ALA A 486 8.00 -5.84 -17.97
CA ALA A 486 8.87 -4.92 -17.24
C ALA A 486 8.09 -4.25 -16.09
N THR A 487 8.62 -4.36 -14.88
CA THR A 487 8.02 -3.84 -13.65
C THR A 487 8.88 -2.72 -13.06
N ARG A 488 8.57 -2.27 -11.85
CA ARG A 488 9.47 -1.41 -11.06
C ARG A 488 10.89 -2.00 -10.94
N LYS A 489 11.05 -3.34 -10.99
CA LYS A 489 12.36 -4.02 -10.99
C LYS A 489 13.23 -3.69 -12.21
N GLN A 490 12.62 -3.33 -13.34
CA GLN A 490 13.33 -2.88 -14.56
C GLN A 490 13.43 -1.35 -14.61
N VAL A 491 12.35 -0.65 -14.23
CA VAL A 491 12.30 0.82 -14.27
C VAL A 491 13.25 1.47 -13.23
N ALA A 492 13.32 0.95 -12.01
CA ALA A 492 14.11 1.58 -10.95
C ALA A 492 15.62 1.58 -11.22
N PRO A 493 16.26 0.46 -11.64
CA PRO A 493 17.68 0.47 -12.00
C PRO A 493 17.99 1.38 -13.19
N LEU A 494 17.12 1.39 -14.21
CA LEU A 494 17.26 2.28 -15.36
C LEU A 494 17.22 3.75 -14.92
N LEU A 495 16.21 4.13 -14.13
CA LEU A 495 16.06 5.49 -13.64
C LEU A 495 17.22 5.91 -12.73
N LYS A 496 17.69 5.00 -11.86
CA LYS A 496 18.89 5.22 -11.02
C LYS A 496 20.11 5.56 -11.86
N ASN A 497 20.35 4.81 -12.94
CA ASN A 497 21.47 5.06 -13.85
C ASN A 497 21.36 6.43 -14.50
N LEU A 498 20.16 6.82 -14.97
CA LEU A 498 19.93 8.15 -15.55
C LEU A 498 20.16 9.27 -14.53
N VAL A 499 19.64 9.12 -13.31
CA VAL A 499 19.82 10.10 -12.22
C VAL A 499 21.30 10.27 -11.87
N SER A 500 22.06 9.17 -11.83
CA SER A 500 23.50 9.21 -11.53
C SER A 500 24.36 9.94 -12.59
N GLN A 501 23.79 10.26 -13.75
CA GLN A 501 24.45 10.95 -14.86
C GLN A 501 24.00 12.41 -15.03
N LEU A 502 23.05 12.88 -14.20
CA LEU A 502 22.63 14.27 -14.19
C LEU A 502 23.78 15.15 -13.67
N LYS A 503 24.08 16.23 -14.39
CA LYS A 503 25.23 17.11 -14.18
C LYS A 503 24.82 18.46 -13.65
#